data_AF-A0A6L3IJH4-F1
#
_entry.id   AF-A0A6L3IJH4-F1
#
_cell.length_a   1.000
_cell.length_b   1.000
_cell.length_c   1.000
_cell.angle_alpha   90.00
_cell.angle_beta   90.00
_cell.angle_gamma   90.00
#
_symmetry.space_group_name_H-M   'P 1'
#
loop_
_entity.id
_entity.type
_entity.pdbx_description
1 polymer ?
#
loop_
_entity_poly.entity_id
_entity_poly.type
_entity_poly.pdbx_seq_one_letter_code
_entity_poly.pdbx_strand_id
1 'polypeptide(L)'
;MDNKYFNSKSVELKRSQINPASYNPRTISDEGKKALKRSIKLYGVVGGIVVNQATGYTIVGGHQKVAVLDELNKYDKSTHENDYTLRVELINVDEKTEKQLNITLNNPNVGGNWDFDALARIVPDIDWKDAGLTDADLNMIGVDYLLQTEEESSIADALSDMMASVTEQKEAEKAAKRLERAEKVAHMKEVKQQVKE
;
A
#
# COMPACT_ATOMS: atom_id res chain seq x y z
N MET A 1 2.71 1.45 33.05
CA MET A 1 4.10 1.51 32.55
C MET A 1 4.06 2.37 31.30
N ASP A 2 4.81 3.46 31.27
CA ASP A 2 4.92 4.26 30.05
C ASP A 2 5.61 3.42 28.97
N ASN A 3 5.05 3.44 27.76
CA ASN A 3 5.59 2.68 26.66
C ASN A 3 6.91 3.33 26.21
N LYS A 4 8.03 2.63 26.40
CA LYS A 4 9.38 3.12 26.08
C LYS A 4 9.60 3.49 24.60
N TYR A 5 8.70 3.06 23.72
CA TYR A 5 8.77 3.34 22.28
C TYR A 5 8.00 4.62 21.87
N PHE A 6 7.28 5.25 22.80
CA PHE A 6 6.60 6.52 22.56
C PHE A 6 7.47 7.67 23.10
N ASN A 7 8.22 8.29 22.19
CA ASN A 7 9.14 9.38 22.50
C ASN A 7 8.68 10.76 21.98
N SER A 8 7.54 10.82 21.30
CA SER A 8 6.93 12.06 20.81
C SER A 8 5.83 12.57 21.75
N LYS A 9 5.50 13.86 21.61
CA LYS A 9 4.34 14.48 22.26
C LYS A 9 3.46 15.16 21.23
N SER A 10 2.16 14.86 21.22
CA SER A 10 1.20 15.63 20.42
C SER A 10 1.05 17.04 20.98
N VAL A 11 1.33 18.06 20.16
CA VAL A 11 1.19 19.48 20.53
C VAL A 11 0.59 20.27 19.36
N GLU A 12 0.06 21.45 19.67
CA GLU A 12 -0.36 22.42 18.66
C GLU A 12 0.71 23.50 18.49
N LEU A 13 1.10 23.76 17.24
CA LEU A 13 2.03 24.83 16.87
C LEU A 13 1.41 25.70 15.77
N LYS A 14 1.81 26.96 15.69
CA LYS A 14 1.53 27.80 14.53
C LYS A 14 2.41 27.41 13.35
N ARG A 15 1.90 27.56 12.13
CA ARG A 15 2.67 27.29 10.91
C ARG A 15 3.91 28.16 10.82
N SER A 16 3.84 29.40 11.27
CA SER A 16 4.99 30.33 11.35
C SER A 16 6.10 29.88 12.31
N GLN A 17 5.83 28.98 13.26
CA GLN A 17 6.81 28.48 14.23
C GLN A 17 7.66 27.32 13.69
N ILE A 18 7.25 26.67 12.59
CA ILE A 18 7.91 25.46 12.09
C ILE A 18 8.64 25.72 10.77
N ASN A 19 9.76 25.01 10.60
CA ASN A 19 10.67 25.21 9.48
C ASN A 19 10.75 23.95 8.61
N PRO A 20 10.49 24.04 7.28
CA PRO A 20 10.76 22.93 6.39
C PRO A 20 12.25 22.57 6.37
N ALA A 21 12.58 21.28 6.50
CA ALA A 21 13.97 20.82 6.36
C ALA A 21 14.47 21.05 4.92
N SER A 22 15.55 21.82 4.77
CA SER A 22 16.15 22.14 3.46
C SER A 22 16.80 20.93 2.77
N TYR A 23 17.17 19.92 3.55
CA TYR A 23 17.84 18.70 3.06
C TYR A 23 16.86 17.55 2.75
N ASN A 24 15.54 17.76 2.87
CA ASN A 24 14.56 16.69 2.66
C ASN A 24 14.60 16.18 1.20
N PRO A 25 14.97 14.92 0.95
CA PRO A 25 15.20 14.42 -0.41
C PRO A 25 13.91 14.04 -1.13
N ARG A 26 12.78 13.95 -0.43
CA ARG A 26 11.50 13.52 -1.01
C ARG A 26 10.84 14.62 -1.84
N THR A 27 10.60 14.32 -3.10
CA THR A 27 9.74 15.10 -4.00
C THR A 27 8.36 14.46 -4.15
N ILE A 28 7.41 15.18 -4.75
CA ILE A 28 6.08 14.69 -5.09
C ILE A 28 5.75 15.13 -6.53
N SER A 29 5.07 14.29 -7.29
CA SER A 29 4.53 14.67 -8.60
C SER A 29 3.31 15.58 -8.45
N ASP A 30 2.94 16.28 -9.52
CA ASP A 30 1.75 17.15 -9.53
C ASP A 30 0.46 16.35 -9.33
N GLU A 31 0.37 15.14 -9.92
CA GLU A 31 -0.74 14.22 -9.74
C GLU A 31 -0.84 13.77 -8.28
N GLY A 32 0.29 13.37 -7.68
CA GLY A 32 0.36 12.98 -6.28
C GLY A 32 -0.01 14.13 -5.34
N LYS A 33 0.42 15.36 -5.65
CA LYS A 33 0.04 16.56 -4.89
C LYS A 33 -1.46 16.83 -5.00
N LYS A 34 -2.05 16.69 -6.18
CA LYS A 34 -3.51 16.83 -6.38
C LYS A 34 -4.28 15.77 -5.59
N ALA A 35 -3.84 14.52 -5.61
CA ALA A 35 -4.46 13.44 -4.84
C ALA A 35 -4.38 13.71 -3.32
N LEU A 36 -3.20 14.09 -2.82
CA LEU A 36 -3.02 14.47 -1.42
C LEU A 36 -3.91 15.66 -1.03
N LYS A 37 -4.03 16.66 -1.90
CA LYS A 37 -4.91 17.82 -1.69
C LYS A 37 -6.39 17.42 -1.64
N ARG A 38 -6.84 16.48 -2.48
CA ARG A 38 -8.21 15.94 -2.40
C ARG A 38 -8.43 15.22 -1.07
N SER A 39 -7.53 14.30 -0.72
CA SER A 39 -7.59 13.56 0.54
C SER A 39 -7.67 14.49 1.77
N ILE A 40 -6.82 15.53 1.83
CA ILE A 40 -6.85 16.51 2.93
C ILE A 40 -8.17 17.30 2.96
N LYS A 41 -8.78 17.61 1.81
CA LYS A 41 -10.08 18.30 1.78
C LYS A 41 -11.22 17.40 2.28
N LEU A 42 -11.17 16.11 1.97
CA LEU A 42 -12.21 15.14 2.33
C LEU A 42 -12.12 14.71 3.80
N TYR A 43 -10.90 14.40 4.26
CA TYR A 43 -10.68 13.72 5.53
C TYR A 43 -9.91 14.57 6.55
N GLY A 44 -9.44 15.76 6.16
CA GLY A 44 -8.48 16.52 6.94
C GLY A 44 -7.09 15.88 6.93
N VAL A 45 -6.20 16.38 7.78
CA VAL A 45 -4.88 15.77 7.95
C VAL A 45 -4.99 14.58 8.92
N VAL A 46 -5.14 13.40 8.34
CA VAL A 46 -5.09 12.12 9.07
C VAL A 46 -3.63 11.61 9.05
N GLY A 47 -3.05 11.42 10.24
CA GLY A 47 -1.63 11.07 10.44
C GLY A 47 -0.72 12.28 10.67
N GLY A 48 0.29 12.11 11.54
CA GLY A 48 1.04 13.21 12.15
C GLY A 48 2.06 13.91 11.24
N ILE A 49 2.24 15.20 11.49
CA ILE A 49 3.41 15.99 11.06
C ILE A 49 4.44 15.87 12.18
N VAL A 50 5.66 15.47 11.87
CA VAL A 50 6.72 15.28 12.88
C VAL A 50 7.64 16.47 12.87
N VAL A 51 7.85 17.09 14.03
CA VAL A 51 8.67 18.29 14.20
C VAL A 51 9.72 18.06 15.28
N ASN A 52 10.98 18.39 15.01
CA ASN A 52 12.04 18.33 15.99
C ASN A 52 12.29 19.70 16.61
N GLN A 53 12.17 19.80 17.93
CA GLN A 53 12.40 21.06 18.63
C GLN A 53 13.89 21.42 18.75
N ALA A 54 14.80 20.44 18.75
CA ALA A 54 16.22 20.65 19.00
C ALA A 54 16.92 21.49 17.92
N THR A 55 16.37 21.48 16.71
CA THR A 55 16.90 22.14 15.51
C THR A 55 16.04 23.33 15.09
N GLY A 56 15.35 23.95 16.05
CA GLY A 56 14.49 25.11 15.78
C GLY A 56 13.16 24.74 15.12
N TYR A 57 12.48 23.71 15.65
CA TYR A 57 11.17 23.26 15.16
C TYR A 57 11.18 22.87 13.68
N THR A 58 12.18 22.09 13.28
CA THR A 58 12.33 21.60 11.91
C THR A 58 11.36 20.44 11.62
N ILE A 59 10.66 20.50 10.49
CA ILE A 59 9.80 19.43 10.00
C ILE A 59 10.68 18.26 9.58
N VAL A 60 10.47 17.10 10.20
CA VAL A 60 11.16 15.83 9.91
C VAL A 60 10.32 14.95 9.00
N GLY A 61 8.99 14.99 9.15
CA GLY A 61 8.04 14.26 8.33
C GLY A 61 6.75 15.05 8.11
N GLY A 62 6.09 14.82 6.97
CA GLY A 62 4.85 15.51 6.62
C GLY A 62 5.02 16.79 5.81
N HIS A 63 6.19 17.07 5.21
CA HIS A 63 6.44 18.27 4.39
C HIS A 63 5.39 18.50 3.30
N GLN A 64 4.98 17.43 2.61
CA GLN A 64 3.99 17.52 1.53
C GLN A 64 2.59 17.90 2.04
N LYS A 65 2.22 17.43 3.24
CA LYS A 65 0.96 17.82 3.90
C LYS A 65 0.98 19.31 4.24
N VAL A 66 2.08 19.80 4.83
CA VAL A 66 2.26 21.22 5.16
C VAL A 66 2.25 22.08 3.91
N ALA A 67 2.92 21.67 2.83
CA ALA A 67 2.91 22.41 1.57
C ALA A 67 1.50 22.53 0.96
N VAL A 68 0.69 21.47 1.05
CA VAL A 68 -0.72 21.52 0.62
C VAL A 68 -1.56 22.39 1.54
N LEU A 69 -1.33 22.34 2.86
CA LEU A 69 -2.03 23.22 3.81
C LEU A 69 -1.67 24.69 3.64
N ASP A 70 -0.41 25.01 3.34
CA ASP A 70 0.03 26.37 3.01
C ASP A 70 -0.77 26.89 1.81
N GLU A 71 -0.95 26.06 0.78
CA GLU A 71 -1.75 26.41 -0.40
C GLU A 71 -3.25 26.56 -0.09
N LEU A 72 -3.82 25.68 0.74
CA LEU A 72 -5.24 25.72 1.10
C LEU A 72 -5.60 26.91 1.98
N ASN A 73 -4.72 27.27 2.93
CA ASN A 73 -4.91 28.41 3.83
C ASN A 73 -4.40 29.71 3.23
N LYS A 74 -3.81 29.71 2.02
CA LYS A 74 -3.18 30.88 1.39
C LYS A 74 -2.11 31.51 2.29
N TYR A 75 -1.32 30.67 2.94
CA TYR A 75 -0.27 31.10 3.85
C TYR A 75 0.87 31.77 3.07
N ASP A 76 1.21 33.00 3.46
CA ASP A 76 2.35 33.72 2.89
C ASP A 76 3.60 33.45 3.73
N LYS A 77 4.64 32.90 3.09
CA LYS A 77 5.89 32.51 3.78
C LYS A 77 6.75 33.70 4.20
N SER A 78 6.56 34.87 3.59
CA SER A 78 7.35 36.07 3.84
C SER A 78 6.71 36.98 4.88
N THR A 79 5.39 37.13 4.85
CA THR A 79 4.64 38.01 5.76
C THR A 79 4.00 37.25 6.91
N HIS A 80 3.95 35.91 6.84
CA HIS A 80 3.18 35.05 7.73
C HIS A 80 1.68 35.37 7.75
N GLU A 81 1.17 35.98 6.68
CA GLU A 81 -0.26 36.19 6.53
C GLU A 81 -1.01 34.86 6.39
N ASN A 82 -2.22 34.79 6.93
CA ASN A 82 -3.04 33.58 7.02
C ASN A 82 -2.35 32.44 7.81
N ASP A 83 -1.60 32.77 8.85
CA ASP A 83 -1.02 31.79 9.78
C ASP A 83 -2.11 30.95 10.45
N TYR A 84 -1.85 29.65 10.54
CA TYR A 84 -2.82 28.66 10.97
C TYR A 84 -2.20 27.67 11.97
N THR A 85 -3.05 26.99 12.72
CA THR A 85 -2.59 26.02 13.74
C THR A 85 -2.45 24.63 13.14
N LEU A 86 -1.39 23.94 13.54
CA LEU A 86 -1.05 22.58 13.15
C LEU A 86 -0.97 21.70 14.40
N ARG A 87 -1.55 20.51 14.33
CA ARG A 87 -1.29 19.45 15.30
C ARG A 87 -0.09 18.63 14.83
N VAL A 88 0.95 18.57 15.66
CA VAL A 88 2.23 17.92 15.34
C VAL A 88 2.63 16.93 16.42
N GLU A 89 3.47 15.98 16.04
CA GLU A 89 4.24 15.13 16.95
C GLU A 89 5.61 15.78 17.18
N LEU A 90 5.81 16.31 18.38
CA LEU A 90 7.05 16.97 18.76
C LEU A 90 8.05 15.96 19.31
N ILE A 91 9.23 15.92 18.70
CA ILE A 91 10.37 15.13 19.14
C ILE A 91 11.51 16.04 19.62
N ASN A 92 12.49 15.45 20.31
CA ASN A 92 13.70 16.14 20.77
C ASN A 92 14.91 15.23 20.53
N VAL A 93 15.55 15.39 19.36
CA VAL A 93 16.68 14.55 18.96
C VAL A 93 17.78 15.41 18.32
N ASP A 94 19.01 14.92 18.34
CA ASP A 94 20.11 15.59 17.66
C ASP A 94 19.93 15.63 16.12
N GLU A 95 20.65 16.52 15.44
CA GLU A 95 20.53 16.75 14.00
C GLU A 95 20.86 15.49 13.15
N LYS A 96 21.76 14.62 13.62
CA LYS A 96 22.08 13.39 12.91
C LYS A 96 20.89 12.44 12.96
N THR A 97 20.31 12.25 14.14
CA THR A 97 19.10 11.42 14.33
C THR A 97 17.91 12.01 13.56
N GLU A 98 17.76 13.34 13.54
CA GLU A 98 16.75 14.02 12.74
C GLU A 98 16.84 13.66 11.24
N LYS A 99 18.04 13.76 10.65
CA LYS A 99 18.26 13.42 9.24
C LYS A 99 18.01 11.94 8.95
N GLN A 100 18.41 11.06 9.88
CA GLN A 100 18.11 9.62 9.78
C GLN A 100 16.60 9.38 9.80
N LEU A 101 15.85 10.01 10.70
CA LEU A 101 14.39 9.93 10.75
C LEU A 101 13.75 10.48 9.48
N ASN A 102 14.25 11.61 8.95
CA ASN A 102 13.75 12.16 7.69
C ASN A 102 13.89 11.16 6.53
N ILE A 103 14.99 10.42 6.47
CA ILE A 103 15.16 9.35 5.47
C ILE A 103 14.23 8.19 5.78
N THR A 104 14.23 7.67 7.01
CA THR A 104 13.45 6.50 7.40
C THR A 104 11.95 6.68 7.15
N LEU A 105 11.39 7.85 7.49
CA LEU A 105 9.97 8.16 7.28
C LEU A 105 9.57 8.24 5.79
N ASN A 106 10.55 8.39 4.90
CA ASN A 106 10.33 8.52 3.47
C ASN A 106 10.85 7.32 2.66
N ASN A 107 11.48 6.33 3.31
CA ASN A 107 12.12 5.19 2.66
C ASN A 107 11.09 4.10 2.34
N PRO A 108 10.82 3.79 1.05
CA PRO A 108 9.86 2.77 0.66
C PRO A 108 10.19 1.39 1.24
N ASN A 109 11.47 1.05 1.39
CA ASN A 109 11.90 -0.23 1.95
C ASN A 109 11.51 -0.41 3.43
N VAL A 110 11.29 0.70 4.15
CA VAL A 110 10.84 0.68 5.55
C VAL A 110 9.32 0.68 5.62
N GLY A 111 8.64 1.36 4.69
CA GLY A 111 7.18 1.46 4.62
C GLY A 111 6.47 0.17 4.21
N GLY A 112 7.22 -0.81 3.66
CA GLY A 112 6.68 -2.08 3.19
C GLY A 112 6.15 -1.99 1.75
N ASN A 113 5.59 -3.11 1.28
CA ASN A 113 5.03 -3.26 -0.06
C ASN A 113 3.53 -3.58 0.02
N TRP A 114 2.81 -3.32 -1.06
CA TRP A 114 1.41 -3.70 -1.18
C TRP A 114 1.24 -5.21 -1.28
N ASP A 115 0.24 -5.73 -0.58
CA ASP A 115 -0.37 -7.02 -0.87
C ASP A 115 -1.47 -6.78 -1.91
N PHE A 116 -1.18 -7.15 -3.17
CA PHE A 116 -2.09 -6.89 -4.29
C PHE A 116 -3.39 -7.70 -4.18
N ASP A 117 -3.37 -8.91 -3.62
CA ASP A 117 -4.59 -9.72 -3.43
C ASP A 117 -5.50 -9.13 -2.36
N ALA A 118 -4.92 -8.56 -1.30
CA ALA A 118 -5.68 -7.81 -0.30
C ALA A 118 -6.23 -6.50 -0.86
N LEU A 119 -5.42 -5.77 -1.65
CA LEU A 119 -5.84 -4.52 -2.26
C LEU A 119 -6.96 -4.74 -3.27
N ALA A 120 -6.89 -5.78 -4.09
CA ALA A 120 -7.91 -6.13 -5.08
C ALA A 120 -9.30 -6.38 -4.47
N ARG A 121 -9.35 -6.89 -3.23
CA ARG A 121 -10.60 -7.13 -2.52
C ARG A 121 -11.25 -5.86 -1.96
N ILE A 122 -10.45 -4.83 -1.66
CA ILE A 122 -10.93 -3.58 -1.03
C ILE A 122 -11.29 -2.53 -2.08
N VAL A 123 -10.59 -2.51 -3.23
CA VAL A 123 -10.78 -1.53 -4.29
C VAL A 123 -12.25 -1.40 -4.77
N PRO A 124 -13.04 -2.48 -4.94
CA PRO A 124 -14.44 -2.37 -5.35
C PRO A 124 -15.34 -1.65 -4.35
N ASP A 125 -14.97 -1.62 -3.07
CA ASP A 125 -15.79 -1.07 -1.99
C ASP A 125 -15.52 0.42 -1.73
N ILE A 126 -14.54 1.03 -2.42
CA ILE A 126 -14.06 2.39 -2.14
C ILE A 126 -14.02 3.27 -3.41
N ASP A 127 -14.03 4.58 -3.22
CA ASP A 127 -13.57 5.50 -4.27
C ASP A 127 -12.04 5.48 -4.32
N TRP A 128 -11.52 4.62 -5.18
CA TRP A 128 -10.08 4.40 -5.33
C TRP A 128 -9.32 5.66 -5.80
N LYS A 129 -9.97 6.60 -6.49
CA LYS A 129 -9.36 7.87 -6.91
C LYS A 129 -9.15 8.82 -5.74
N ASP A 130 -10.03 8.74 -4.74
CA ASP A 130 -9.91 9.47 -3.48
C ASP A 130 -8.92 8.80 -2.51
N ALA A 131 -8.71 7.49 -2.66
CA ALA A 131 -7.60 6.77 -2.02
C ALA A 131 -6.23 7.07 -2.67
N GLY A 132 -6.22 7.77 -3.81
CA GLY A 132 -5.00 8.18 -4.51
C GLY A 132 -4.42 7.10 -5.43
N LEU A 133 -5.16 6.04 -5.71
CA LEU A 133 -4.80 5.06 -6.74
C LEU A 133 -5.00 5.67 -8.14
N THR A 134 -4.15 5.26 -9.07
CA THR A 134 -4.22 5.64 -10.49
C THR A 134 -4.74 4.47 -11.34
N ASP A 135 -5.16 4.74 -12.57
CA ASP A 135 -5.54 3.68 -13.51
C ASP A 135 -4.38 2.68 -13.74
N ALA A 136 -3.13 3.16 -13.71
CA ALA A 136 -1.95 2.30 -13.81
C ALA A 136 -1.79 1.39 -12.59
N ASP A 137 -2.16 1.86 -11.39
CA ASP A 137 -2.14 1.04 -10.18
C ASP A 137 -3.20 -0.06 -10.28
N LEU A 138 -4.41 0.24 -10.76
CA LEU A 138 -5.46 -0.77 -10.96
C LEU A 138 -5.02 -1.89 -11.91
N ASN A 139 -4.41 -1.51 -13.03
CA ASN A 139 -3.85 -2.46 -14.00
C ASN A 139 -2.76 -3.34 -13.36
N MET A 140 -1.93 -2.79 -12.47
CA MET A 140 -0.88 -3.54 -11.77
C MET A 140 -1.43 -4.46 -10.67
N ILE A 141 -2.52 -4.05 -9.99
CA ILE A 141 -3.19 -4.85 -8.96
C ILE A 141 -3.91 -6.06 -9.61
N GLY A 142 -4.19 -6.02 -10.91
CA GLY A 142 -5.01 -7.03 -11.59
C GLY A 142 -6.49 -6.90 -11.23
N VAL A 143 -6.91 -5.74 -10.69
CA VAL A 143 -8.33 -5.39 -10.60
C VAL A 143 -8.73 -4.97 -12.00
N ASP A 144 -9.24 -5.94 -12.75
CA ASP A 144 -9.75 -5.70 -14.07
C ASP A 144 -11.11 -5.01 -13.96
N TYR A 145 -11.10 -3.70 -13.72
CA TYR A 145 -12.32 -2.89 -13.78
C TYR A 145 -12.88 -2.82 -15.22
N LEU A 146 -12.10 -3.25 -16.22
CA LEU A 146 -12.51 -3.28 -17.63
C LEU A 146 -13.30 -4.55 -18.00
N LEU A 147 -13.23 -5.64 -17.23
CA LEU A 147 -13.97 -6.88 -17.48
C LEU A 147 -15.45 -6.85 -17.02
N GLN A 148 -16.03 -5.68 -16.76
CA GLN A 148 -17.44 -5.55 -16.38
C GLN A 148 -18.37 -5.29 -17.59
N THR A 149 -17.99 -5.67 -18.81
CA THR A 149 -18.95 -5.66 -19.93
C THR A 149 -19.55 -7.05 -20.11
N GLU A 150 -20.87 -7.13 -20.33
CA GLU A 150 -21.60 -8.39 -20.50
C GLU A 150 -21.02 -9.28 -21.64
N GLU A 151 -20.41 -8.66 -22.65
CA GLU A 151 -19.78 -9.38 -23.76
C GLU A 151 -18.52 -10.14 -23.33
N GLU A 152 -17.68 -9.56 -22.45
CA GLU A 152 -16.44 -10.22 -22.03
C GLU A 152 -16.65 -11.21 -20.87
N SER A 153 -17.67 -11.02 -20.02
CA SER A 153 -18.09 -12.06 -19.06
C SER A 153 -18.59 -13.30 -19.80
N SER A 154 -19.30 -13.11 -20.93
CA SER A 154 -19.71 -14.21 -21.81
C SER A 154 -18.51 -14.94 -22.44
N ILE A 155 -17.40 -14.23 -22.71
CA ILE A 155 -16.17 -14.85 -23.24
C ILE A 155 -15.44 -15.64 -22.14
N ALA A 156 -15.41 -15.12 -20.91
CA ALA A 156 -14.84 -15.82 -19.76
C ALA A 156 -15.59 -17.13 -19.45
N ASP A 157 -16.93 -17.09 -19.47
CA ASP A 157 -17.78 -18.27 -19.31
C ASP A 157 -17.58 -19.26 -20.46
N ALA A 158 -17.53 -18.79 -21.71
CA ALA A 158 -17.27 -19.65 -22.87
C ALA A 158 -15.89 -20.31 -22.85
N LEU A 159 -14.86 -19.61 -22.37
CA LEU A 159 -13.51 -20.15 -22.20
C LEU A 159 -13.47 -21.20 -21.07
N SER A 160 -14.18 -20.95 -19.96
CA SER A 160 -14.33 -21.90 -18.86
C SER A 160 -15.00 -23.20 -19.34
N ASP A 161 -16.09 -23.10 -20.10
CA ASP A 161 -16.79 -24.24 -20.70
C ASP A 161 -15.89 -25.03 -21.67
N MET A 162 -15.10 -24.33 -22.50
CA MET A 162 -14.12 -25.00 -23.38
C MET A 162 -13.05 -25.76 -22.57
N MET A 163 -12.58 -25.20 -21.46
CA MET A 163 -11.55 -25.81 -20.62
C MET A 163 -12.09 -26.92 -19.71
N ALA A 164 -13.40 -26.97 -19.42
CA ALA A 164 -14.03 -28.02 -18.64
C ALA A 164 -13.77 -29.41 -19.25
N SER A 165 -13.93 -29.53 -20.57
CA SER A 165 -13.69 -30.78 -21.32
C SER A 165 -12.24 -31.28 -21.21
N VAL A 166 -11.26 -30.38 -21.25
CA VAL A 166 -9.83 -30.69 -21.12
C VAL A 166 -9.48 -31.09 -19.68
N THR A 167 -10.18 -30.52 -18.71
CA THR A 167 -9.98 -30.78 -17.28
C THR A 167 -10.52 -32.16 -16.90
N GLU A 168 -11.73 -32.49 -17.35
CA GLU A 168 -12.33 -33.83 -17.19
C GLU A 168 -11.47 -34.92 -17.85
N GLN A 169 -10.96 -34.67 -19.06
CA GLN A 169 -10.04 -35.60 -19.73
C GLN A 169 -8.76 -35.84 -18.93
N LYS A 170 -8.15 -34.78 -18.38
CA LYS A 170 -6.95 -34.91 -17.53
C LYS A 170 -7.22 -35.65 -16.23
N GLU A 171 -8.40 -35.50 -15.64
CA GLU A 171 -8.79 -36.23 -14.44
C GLU A 171 -9.05 -37.71 -14.73
N ALA A 172 -9.73 -38.01 -15.84
CA ALA A 172 -9.93 -39.38 -16.31
C ALA A 172 -8.61 -40.08 -16.62
N GLU A 173 -7.66 -39.39 -17.26
CA GLU A 173 -6.34 -39.95 -17.56
C GLU A 173 -5.51 -40.19 -16.29
N LYS A 174 -5.61 -39.31 -15.29
CA LYS A 174 -5.00 -39.51 -13.97
C LYS A 174 -5.64 -40.69 -13.22
N ALA A 175 -6.96 -40.84 -13.30
CA ALA A 175 -7.67 -41.96 -12.68
C ALA A 175 -7.26 -43.30 -13.33
N ALA A 176 -7.19 -43.36 -14.66
CA ALA A 176 -6.73 -44.52 -15.41
C ALA A 176 -5.29 -44.93 -15.04
N LYS A 177 -4.36 -43.96 -14.97
CA LYS A 177 -2.97 -44.20 -14.53
C LYS A 177 -2.88 -44.70 -13.07
N ARG A 178 -3.79 -44.28 -12.19
CA ARG A 178 -3.85 -44.77 -10.80
C ARG A 178 -4.34 -46.21 -10.72
N LEU A 179 -5.37 -46.56 -11.51
CA LEU A 179 -5.87 -47.94 -11.63
C LEU A 179 -4.79 -48.88 -12.19
N GLU A 180 -4.14 -48.51 -13.29
CA GLU A 180 -3.05 -49.32 -13.87
C GLU A 180 -1.90 -49.55 -12.87
N ARG A 181 -1.56 -48.52 -12.09
CA ARG A 181 -0.53 -48.65 -11.04
C ARG A 181 -0.98 -49.56 -9.90
N ALA A 182 -2.26 -49.52 -9.50
CA ALA A 182 -2.81 -50.40 -8.48
C ALA A 182 -2.83 -51.86 -8.94
N GLU A 183 -3.20 -52.12 -10.19
CA GLU A 183 -3.16 -53.46 -10.80
C GLU A 183 -1.75 -54.01 -10.89
N LYS A 184 -0.78 -53.21 -11.33
CA LYS A 184 0.65 -53.62 -11.35
C LYS A 184 1.15 -53.95 -9.95
N VAL A 185 0.77 -53.18 -8.93
CA VAL A 185 1.16 -53.44 -7.54
C VAL A 185 0.51 -54.73 -7.01
N ALA A 186 -0.76 -54.98 -7.33
CA ALA A 186 -1.47 -56.21 -6.96
C ALA A 186 -0.83 -57.45 -7.62
N HIS A 187 -0.59 -57.39 -8.93
CA HIS A 187 0.07 -58.46 -9.69
C HIS A 187 1.47 -58.76 -9.13
N MET A 188 2.26 -57.73 -8.81
CA MET A 188 3.61 -57.93 -8.27
C MET A 188 3.60 -58.51 -6.84
N LYS A 189 2.51 -58.31 -6.09
CA LYS A 189 2.29 -58.92 -4.77
C LYS A 189 1.92 -60.40 -4.89
N GLU A 190 1.05 -60.77 -5.84
CA GLU A 190 0.72 -62.17 -6.13
C GLU A 190 1.94 -62.96 -6.62
N VAL A 191 2.72 -62.40 -7.55
CA VAL A 191 3.95 -63.05 -8.05
C VAL A 191 4.94 -63.28 -6.91
N LYS A 192 5.11 -62.33 -5.99
CA LYS A 192 5.96 -62.50 -4.81
C LYS A 192 5.45 -63.56 -3.83
N GLN A 193 4.15 -63.83 -3.81
CA GLN A 193 3.55 -64.84 -2.94
C GLN A 193 3.70 -66.24 -3.53
N GLN A 194 3.58 -66.39 -4.85
CA GLN A 194 3.82 -67.65 -5.57
C GLN A 194 5.30 -68.07 -5.57
N VAL A 195 6.24 -67.13 -5.51
CA VAL A 195 7.69 -67.43 -5.43
C VAL A 195 8.14 -67.81 -4.01
N LYS A 196 7.26 -67.68 -3.01
CA LYS A 196 7.55 -67.97 -1.60
C LYS A 196 7.06 -69.35 -1.14
N GLU A 197 6.31 -70.06 -1.98
CA GLU A 197 5.96 -71.49 -1.87
C GLU A 197 7.00 -72.34 -2.62
#